data_AF-A0A4Q3WX28-F1
#
_entry.id   AF-A0A4Q3WX28-F1
#
_cell.length_a   1.000
_cell.length_b   1.000
_cell.length_c   1.000
_cell.angle_alpha   90.00
_cell.angle_beta   90.00
_cell.angle_gamma   90.00
#
_symmetry.space_group_name_H-M   'P 1'
#
loop_
_entity.id
_entity.type
_entity.pdbx_description
1 polymer ?
#
loop_
_entity_poly.entity_id
_entity_poly.type
_entity_poly.pdbx_seq_one_letter_code
_entity_poly.pdbx_strand_id
1 'polypeptide(L)'
;MPNSRICTWVARVMTVDRRYVQHRLASAREGDPDAADYDQALRLAIAWFESEDVQGIAQSTRPVGRAEGLNFCPFGSVYTVGSALTDYLEWSRIARSPGSHYNNIVLINFHLSGPVAAETLEDFNARHLQDIARRVLATHATRAQARTSSANPSSDVVRRA
;
A
#
# COMPACT_ATOMS: atom_id res chain seq x y z
N MET A 1 0.53 9.84 -33.28
CA MET A 1 1.80 10.58 -33.31
C MET A 1 1.80 11.57 -32.16
N PRO A 2 2.73 11.49 -31.20
CA PRO A 2 2.88 12.52 -30.16
C PRO A 2 3.15 13.87 -30.82
N ASN A 3 2.47 14.93 -30.39
CA ASN A 3 2.58 16.26 -30.98
C ASN A 3 3.93 16.89 -30.58
N SER A 4 4.86 17.02 -31.52
CA SER A 4 6.23 17.53 -31.31
C SER A 4 6.31 19.01 -30.87
N ARG A 5 5.17 19.69 -30.72
CA ARG A 5 5.09 21.10 -30.31
C ARG A 5 4.87 21.32 -28.81
N ILE A 6 4.47 20.29 -28.05
CA ILE A 6 4.16 20.42 -26.62
C ILE A 6 4.88 19.29 -25.86
N CYS A 7 6.17 19.51 -25.56
CA CYS A 7 6.93 18.66 -24.65
C CYS A 7 6.85 19.28 -23.25
N THR A 8 6.06 18.69 -22.36
CA THR A 8 5.78 19.24 -21.04
C THR A 8 5.77 18.10 -20.03
N TRP A 9 6.42 18.31 -18.90
CA TRP A 9 6.33 17.42 -17.75
C TRP A 9 4.94 17.56 -17.11
N VAL A 10 4.28 16.43 -16.92
CA VAL A 10 2.96 16.38 -16.30
C VAL A 10 2.95 15.33 -15.20
N ALA A 11 2.32 15.66 -14.08
CA ALA A 11 1.97 14.71 -13.03
C ALA A 11 0.49 14.37 -13.12
N ARG A 12 0.12 13.16 -12.72
CA ARG A 12 -1.27 12.68 -12.71
C ARG A 12 -1.58 11.97 -11.40
N VAL A 13 -2.75 12.23 -10.85
CA VAL A 13 -3.28 11.52 -9.69
C VAL A 13 -4.65 10.93 -10.03
N MET A 14 -4.93 9.75 -9.50
CA MET A 14 -6.27 9.16 -9.55
C MET A 14 -7.05 9.66 -8.34
N THR A 15 -8.22 10.26 -8.57
CA THR A 15 -9.08 10.74 -7.50
C THR A 15 -9.89 9.60 -6.89
N VAL A 16 -10.48 9.83 -5.71
CA VAL A 16 -11.42 8.91 -5.06
C VAL A 16 -12.60 8.51 -5.97
N ASP A 17 -12.98 9.38 -6.91
CA ASP A 17 -14.03 9.15 -7.92
C ASP A 17 -13.52 8.39 -9.17
N ARG A 18 -12.29 7.84 -9.12
CA ARG A 18 -11.62 7.11 -10.20
C ARG A 18 -11.42 7.92 -11.49
N ARG A 19 -11.33 9.25 -11.37
CA ARG A 19 -10.96 10.14 -12.47
C ARG A 19 -9.49 10.48 -12.39
N TYR A 20 -8.86 10.80 -13.51
CA TYR A 20 -7.51 11.32 -13.52
C TYR A 20 -7.52 12.84 -13.54
N VAL A 21 -6.83 13.46 -12.59
CA VAL A 21 -6.48 14.87 -12.63
C VAL A 21 -5.03 14.98 -13.08
N GLN A 22 -4.78 15.86 -14.04
CA GLN A 22 -3.46 16.11 -14.60
C GLN A 22 -3.02 17.53 -14.24
N HIS A 23 -1.77 17.67 -13.80
CA HIS A 23 -1.15 18.94 -13.51
C HIS A 23 0.11 19.12 -14.35
N ARG A 24 0.26 20.32 -14.93
CA ARG A 24 1.44 20.71 -15.69
C ARG A 24 2.52 21.14 -14.70
N LEU A 25 3.70 20.54 -14.80
CA LEU A 25 4.83 20.81 -13.90
C LEU A 25 5.77 21.87 -14.50
N ALA A 26 6.27 21.60 -15.70
CA ALA A 26 7.30 22.42 -16.34
C ALA A 26 7.43 22.08 -17.83
N SER A 27 8.11 22.92 -18.60
CA SER A 27 8.50 22.59 -19.98
C SER A 27 9.55 21.48 -19.97
N ALA A 28 9.46 20.54 -20.90
CA ALA A 28 10.50 19.52 -21.13
C ALA A 28 11.39 19.90 -22.33
N ARG A 29 11.24 21.12 -22.86
CA ARG A 29 11.96 21.59 -24.03
C ARG A 29 13.21 22.36 -23.60
N GLU A 30 14.35 21.92 -24.10
CA GLU A 30 15.63 22.58 -23.89
C GLU A 30 15.61 24.01 -24.48
N GLY A 31 16.05 25.00 -23.69
CA GLY A 31 16.06 26.42 -24.06
C GLY A 31 14.77 27.20 -23.74
N ASP A 32 13.74 26.56 -23.17
CA ASP A 32 12.59 27.25 -22.59
C ASP A 32 12.98 27.83 -21.20
N PRO A 33 12.60 29.08 -20.85
CA PRO A 33 12.82 29.61 -19.51
C PRO A 33 12.22 28.75 -18.39
N ASP A 34 11.11 28.04 -18.68
CA ASP A 34 10.44 27.14 -17.75
C ASP A 34 10.86 25.67 -17.97
N ALA A 35 12.01 25.42 -18.60
CA ALA A 35 12.53 24.08 -18.80
C ALA A 35 12.97 23.46 -17.47
N ALA A 36 12.46 22.26 -17.20
CA ALA A 36 12.96 21.41 -16.13
C ALA A 36 13.59 20.16 -16.72
N ASP A 37 14.72 19.75 -16.13
CA ASP A 37 15.23 18.40 -16.30
C ASP A 37 14.33 17.38 -15.57
N TYR A 38 14.65 16.10 -15.74
CA TYR A 38 13.88 15.02 -15.13
C TYR A 38 13.84 15.11 -13.60
N ASP A 39 14.98 15.39 -12.95
CA ASP A 39 15.07 15.41 -11.49
C ASP A 39 14.28 16.59 -10.89
N GLN A 40 14.33 17.75 -11.56
CA GLN A 40 13.55 18.92 -11.19
C GLN A 40 12.05 18.67 -11.41
N ALA A 41 11.66 18.05 -12.53
CA ALA A 41 10.28 17.66 -12.77
C ALA A 41 9.76 16.66 -11.74
N LEU A 42 10.60 15.71 -11.31
CA LEU A 42 10.26 14.74 -10.26
C LEU A 42 10.04 15.44 -8.91
N ARG A 43 10.91 16.37 -8.52
CA ARG A 43 10.73 17.18 -7.30
C ARG A 43 9.43 17.98 -7.34
N LEU A 44 9.11 18.61 -8.48
CA LEU A 44 7.86 19.34 -8.67
C LEU A 44 6.64 18.41 -8.57
N ALA A 45 6.72 17.20 -9.11
CA ALA A 45 5.66 16.21 -9.02
C ALA A 45 5.42 15.78 -7.56
N ILE A 46 6.49 15.49 -6.80
CA ILE A 46 6.41 15.12 -5.38
C ILE A 46 5.78 16.25 -4.57
N ALA A 47 6.27 17.48 -4.72
CA ALA A 47 5.72 18.65 -4.03
C ALA A 47 4.24 18.86 -4.35
N TRP A 48 3.83 18.63 -5.60
CA TRP A 48 2.42 18.68 -5.97
C TRP A 48 1.61 17.55 -5.32
N PHE A 49 2.10 16.32 -5.32
CA PHE A 49 1.43 15.18 -4.65
C PHE A 49 1.29 15.37 -3.13
N GLU A 50 2.22 16.09 -2.51
CA GLU A 50 2.23 16.40 -1.08
C GLU A 50 1.34 17.59 -0.70
N SER A 51 0.80 18.34 -1.67
CA SER A 51 -0.09 19.46 -1.40
C SER A 51 -1.43 19.01 -0.80
N GLU A 52 -1.99 19.81 0.13
CA GLU A 52 -3.26 19.49 0.81
C GLU A 52 -4.41 19.29 -0.18
N ASP A 53 -4.47 20.11 -1.23
CA ASP A 53 -5.48 20.02 -2.29
C ASP A 53 -5.46 18.66 -3.00
N VAL A 54 -4.26 18.11 -3.24
CA VAL A 54 -4.10 16.81 -3.91
C VAL A 54 -4.34 15.67 -2.93
N GLN A 55 -3.81 15.75 -1.71
CA GLN A 55 -4.02 14.70 -0.71
C GLN A 55 -5.50 14.53 -0.34
N GLY A 56 -6.28 15.61 -0.33
CA GLY A 56 -7.72 15.56 -0.05
C GLY A 56 -8.56 14.86 -1.11
N ILE A 57 -8.11 14.85 -2.37
CA ILE A 57 -8.84 14.23 -3.50
C ILE A 57 -8.22 12.92 -3.98
N ALA A 58 -6.97 12.66 -3.65
CA ALA A 58 -6.22 11.50 -4.10
C ALA A 58 -6.83 10.21 -3.54
N GLN A 59 -7.01 9.22 -4.40
CA GLN A 59 -7.32 7.87 -3.95
C GLN A 59 -6.13 7.35 -3.15
N SER A 60 -6.37 6.90 -1.91
CA SER A 60 -5.34 6.24 -1.10
C SER A 60 -4.66 5.14 -1.90
N THR A 61 -3.33 5.09 -1.88
CA THR A 61 -2.53 4.03 -2.51
C THR A 61 -3.04 2.67 -2.04
N ARG A 62 -3.81 1.99 -2.89
CA ARG A 62 -4.00 0.56 -2.78
C ARG A 62 -2.80 -0.04 -3.49
N PRO A 63 -1.98 -0.89 -2.86
CA PRO A 63 -0.95 -1.63 -3.57
C PRO A 63 -1.63 -2.32 -4.76
N VAL A 64 -1.32 -1.89 -5.98
CA VAL A 64 -1.83 -2.50 -7.20
C VAL A 64 -0.92 -3.68 -7.49
N GLY A 65 -1.33 -4.86 -7.04
CA GLY A 65 -0.63 -6.13 -7.24
C GLY A 65 -1.16 -7.19 -6.29
N ARG A 66 -1.09 -8.47 -6.69
CA ARG A 66 -1.19 -9.55 -5.71
C ARG A 66 0.08 -9.51 -4.86
N ALA A 67 -0.04 -9.68 -3.55
CA ALA A 67 1.14 -9.88 -2.72
C ALA A 67 1.83 -11.18 -3.17
N GLU A 68 3.09 -11.08 -3.60
CA GLU A 68 3.89 -12.20 -4.08
C GLU A 68 4.85 -12.74 -3.01
N GLY A 69 5.01 -12.01 -1.89
CA GLY A 69 5.92 -12.39 -0.82
C GLY A 69 5.67 -11.64 0.48
N LEU A 70 6.55 -11.88 1.46
CA LEU A 70 6.52 -11.26 2.77
C LEU A 70 6.92 -9.78 2.70
N ASN A 71 6.20 -8.90 3.40
CA ASN A 71 6.58 -7.52 3.62
C ASN A 71 7.67 -7.44 4.71
N PHE A 72 8.84 -7.98 4.40
CA PHE A 72 9.96 -8.09 5.32
C PHE A 72 11.27 -7.86 4.56
N CYS A 73 12.15 -7.05 5.13
CA CYS A 73 13.50 -6.87 4.64
C CYS A 73 14.46 -7.39 5.72
N PRO A 74 15.19 -8.49 5.47
CA PRO A 74 16.20 -8.95 6.41
C PRO A 74 17.32 -7.90 6.51
N PHE A 75 17.68 -7.54 7.74
CA PHE A 75 18.80 -6.65 8.00
C PHE A 75 19.89 -7.40 8.77
N GLY A 76 21.08 -7.51 8.18
CA GLY A 76 22.20 -8.24 8.76
C GLY A 76 22.10 -9.76 8.61
N SER A 77 22.91 -10.50 9.38
CA SER A 77 23.05 -11.95 9.28
C SER A 77 22.25 -12.73 10.33
N VAL A 78 21.46 -12.05 11.16
CA VAL A 78 20.70 -12.68 12.24
C VAL A 78 19.46 -13.36 11.67
N TYR A 79 19.21 -14.61 12.08
CA TYR A 79 18.03 -15.34 11.66
C TYR A 79 16.83 -14.96 12.53
N THR A 80 15.88 -14.23 11.93
CA THR A 80 14.70 -13.69 12.62
C THR A 80 13.45 -14.51 12.32
N VAL A 81 12.36 -14.19 13.02
CA VAL A 81 11.02 -14.68 12.68
C VAL A 81 10.65 -14.36 11.23
N GLY A 82 11.02 -13.19 10.72
CA GLY A 82 10.82 -12.81 9.32
C GLY A 82 11.57 -13.71 8.34
N SER A 83 12.80 -14.12 8.66
CA SER A 83 13.55 -15.11 7.88
C SER A 83 12.80 -16.45 7.86
N ALA A 84 12.35 -16.94 9.02
CA ALA A 84 11.59 -18.19 9.12
C ALA A 84 10.26 -18.15 8.34
N LEU A 85 9.55 -17.01 8.38
CA LEU A 85 8.32 -16.81 7.61
C LEU A 85 8.57 -16.75 6.10
N THR A 86 9.72 -16.21 5.68
CA THR A 86 10.14 -16.20 4.27
C THR A 86 10.38 -17.62 3.77
N ASP A 87 11.13 -18.42 4.53
CA ASP A 87 11.39 -19.82 4.22
C ASP A 87 10.09 -20.65 4.18
N TYR A 88 9.17 -20.39 5.13
CA TYR A 88 7.85 -20.99 5.13
C TYR A 88 7.05 -20.65 3.87
N LEU A 89 7.12 -19.40 3.40
CA LEU A 89 6.42 -18.98 2.19
C LEU A 89 7.00 -19.64 0.95
N GLU A 90 8.33 -19.76 0.83
CA GLU A 90 8.99 -20.51 -0.25
C GLU A 90 8.57 -21.98 -0.26
N TRP A 91 8.56 -22.63 0.89
CA TRP A 91 8.06 -24.01 1.00
C TRP A 91 6.59 -24.10 0.59
N SER A 92 5.74 -23.20 1.10
CA SER A 92 4.31 -23.22 0.83
C SER A 92 3.96 -22.96 -0.63
N ARG A 93 4.81 -22.24 -1.37
CA ARG A 93 4.69 -21.99 -2.81
C ARG A 93 4.71 -23.29 -3.60
N ILE A 94 5.46 -24.29 -3.13
CA ILE A 94 5.59 -25.62 -3.74
C ILE A 94 4.52 -26.57 -3.19
N ALA A 95 4.29 -26.53 -1.87
CA ALA A 95 3.47 -27.53 -1.18
C ALA A 95 1.95 -27.26 -1.22
N ARG A 96 1.51 -26.03 -1.54
CA ARG A 96 0.09 -25.62 -1.48
C ARG A 96 -0.45 -25.23 -2.85
N SER A 97 -1.79 -25.22 -2.96
CA SER A 97 -2.43 -24.64 -4.14
C SER A 97 -2.14 -23.13 -4.22
N PRO A 98 -2.15 -22.52 -5.42
CA PRO A 98 -1.87 -21.09 -5.58
C PRO A 98 -2.78 -20.19 -4.73
N GLY A 99 -4.06 -20.54 -4.59
CA GLY A 99 -5.00 -19.79 -3.74
C GLY A 99 -4.70 -19.92 -2.25
N SER A 100 -4.31 -21.10 -1.78
CA SER A 100 -3.92 -21.31 -0.38
C SER A 100 -2.61 -20.61 -0.04
N HIS A 101 -1.62 -20.67 -0.94
CA HIS A 101 -0.35 -19.95 -0.79
C HIS A 101 -0.58 -18.44 -0.75
N TYR A 102 -1.38 -17.90 -1.67
CA TYR A 102 -1.74 -16.48 -1.67
C TYR A 102 -2.42 -16.05 -0.37
N ASN A 103 -3.37 -16.84 0.15
CA ASN A 103 -4.01 -16.55 1.42
C ASN A 103 -3.01 -16.51 2.57
N ASN A 104 -2.02 -17.40 2.59
CA ASN A 104 -0.96 -17.37 3.59
C ASN A 104 -0.14 -16.08 3.51
N ILE A 105 0.28 -15.66 2.31
CA ILE A 105 1.02 -14.40 2.12
C ILE A 105 0.21 -13.23 2.70
N VAL A 106 -1.06 -13.12 2.34
CA VAL A 106 -1.92 -12.01 2.78
C VAL A 106 -2.12 -12.02 4.29
N LEU A 107 -2.39 -13.18 4.89
CA LEU A 107 -2.62 -13.28 6.34
C LEU A 107 -1.34 -13.01 7.15
N ILE A 108 -0.21 -13.55 6.70
CA ILE A 108 1.09 -13.31 7.34
C ILE A 108 1.45 -11.82 7.23
N ASN A 109 1.32 -11.22 6.05
CA ASN A 109 1.55 -9.78 5.90
C ASN A 109 0.60 -8.97 6.77
N PHE A 110 -0.68 -9.33 6.84
CA PHE A 110 -1.65 -8.55 7.60
C PHE A 110 -1.48 -8.67 9.12
N HIS A 111 -1.09 -9.84 9.64
CA HIS A 111 -1.07 -10.10 11.08
C HIS A 111 0.33 -10.15 11.69
N LEU A 112 1.34 -10.53 10.91
CA LEU A 112 2.69 -10.83 11.39
C LEU A 112 3.76 -9.90 10.81
N SER A 113 3.53 -9.21 9.68
CA SER A 113 4.45 -8.15 9.23
C SER A 113 4.34 -6.96 10.18
N GLY A 114 5.36 -6.78 11.01
CA GLY A 114 5.39 -5.85 12.14
C GLY A 114 6.63 -6.12 13.00
N PRO A 115 6.74 -5.53 14.21
CA PRO A 115 7.93 -5.65 15.05
C PRO A 115 8.38 -7.10 15.28
N VAL A 116 7.42 -8.03 15.35
CA VAL A 116 7.69 -9.45 15.57
C VAL A 116 8.52 -10.10 14.45
N ALA A 117 8.46 -9.59 13.22
CA ALA A 117 9.25 -10.13 12.11
C ALA A 117 10.74 -9.80 12.24
N ALA A 118 11.10 -8.75 12.98
CA ALA A 118 12.47 -8.38 13.27
C ALA A 118 13.05 -9.10 14.51
N GLU A 119 12.19 -9.74 15.32
CA GLU A 119 12.63 -10.49 16.50
C GLU A 119 13.49 -11.68 16.10
N THR A 120 14.56 -11.92 16.86
CA THR A 120 15.37 -13.12 16.67
C THR A 120 14.54 -14.35 16.99
N LEU A 121 14.85 -15.47 16.35
CA LEU A 121 14.14 -16.72 16.65
C LEU A 121 14.37 -17.16 18.11
N GLU A 122 15.53 -16.84 18.68
CA GLU A 122 15.90 -17.14 20.06
C GLU A 122 15.08 -16.34 21.08
N ASP A 123 14.79 -15.08 20.77
CA ASP A 123 14.01 -14.19 21.63
C ASP A 123 12.50 -14.38 21.46
N PHE A 124 12.07 -14.99 20.35
CA PHE A 124 10.66 -15.25 20.10
C PHE A 124 10.05 -16.22 21.13
N ASN A 125 9.06 -15.76 21.89
CA ASN A 125 8.47 -16.52 22.99
C ASN A 125 6.95 -16.28 23.10
N ALA A 126 6.34 -16.93 24.10
CA ALA A 126 4.89 -16.91 24.31
C ALA A 126 4.30 -15.50 24.48
N ARG A 127 5.06 -14.52 25.00
CA ARG A 127 4.58 -13.12 25.11
C ARG A 127 4.31 -12.52 23.74
N HIS A 128 5.22 -12.71 22.78
CA HIS A 128 5.05 -12.22 21.41
C HIS A 128 3.81 -12.83 20.75
N LEU A 129 3.56 -14.12 20.98
CA LEU A 129 2.37 -14.80 20.47
C LEU A 129 1.08 -14.23 21.09
N GLN A 130 1.07 -13.98 22.40
CA GLN A 130 -0.07 -13.34 23.06
C GLN A 130 -0.33 -11.94 22.51
N ASP A 131 0.71 -11.14 22.27
CA ASP A 131 0.59 -9.80 21.71
C ASP A 131 0.08 -9.81 20.27
N ILE A 132 0.50 -10.78 19.45
CA ILE A 132 -0.09 -11.00 18.13
C ILE A 132 -1.58 -11.30 18.27
N ALA A 133 -1.96 -12.28 19.10
CA ALA A 133 -3.36 -12.69 19.26
C ALA A 133 -4.25 -11.51 19.71
N ARG A 134 -3.79 -10.71 20.69
CA ARG A 134 -4.50 -9.51 21.14
C ARG A 134 -4.69 -8.50 20.02
N ARG A 135 -3.66 -8.24 19.21
CA ARG A 135 -3.74 -7.32 18.04
C ARG A 135 -4.72 -7.82 16.99
N VAL A 136 -4.71 -9.12 16.69
CA VAL A 136 -5.65 -9.74 15.75
C VAL A 136 -7.09 -9.53 16.24
N LEU A 137 -7.39 -9.92 17.49
CA LEU A 137 -8.72 -9.78 18.08
C LEU A 137 -9.20 -8.32 18.07
N ALA A 138 -8.33 -7.37 18.45
CA ALA A 138 -8.66 -5.94 18.44
C ALA A 138 -8.99 -5.45 17.01
N THR A 139 -8.20 -5.84 16.01
CA THR A 139 -8.41 -5.45 14.60
C THR A 139 -9.74 -5.96 14.07
N HIS A 140 -10.13 -7.19 14.42
CA HIS A 140 -11.43 -7.74 14.06
C HIS A 140 -12.58 -7.00 14.74
N ALA A 141 -12.45 -6.65 16.02
CA ALA A 141 -13.45 -5.88 16.75
C ALA A 141 -13.67 -4.50 16.13
N THR A 142 -12.59 -3.77 15.82
CA THR A 142 -12.67 -2.46 15.16
C THR A 142 -13.33 -2.54 13.78
N ARG A 143 -13.01 -3.57 12.99
CA ARG A 143 -13.66 -3.79 11.69
C ARG A 143 -15.15 -4.12 11.82
N ALA A 144 -15.54 -4.88 12.84
CA ALA A 144 -16.95 -5.16 13.10
C ALA A 144 -17.72 -3.87 13.44
N GLN A 145 -17.14 -3.02 14.31
CA GLN A 145 -17.71 -1.72 14.68
C GLN A 145 -17.81 -0.74 13.50
N ALA A 146 -16.82 -0.71 12.61
CA ALA A 146 -16.87 0.14 11.41
C ALA A 146 -17.97 -0.28 10.41
N ARG A 147 -18.25 -1.59 10.33
CA ARG A 147 -19.33 -2.11 9.48
C ARG A 147 -20.71 -1.74 10.05
N THR A 148 -20.88 -1.81 11.37
CA THR A 148 -22.15 -1.43 12.02
C THR A 148 -22.40 0.07 11.97
N SER A 149 -21.36 0.91 12.05
CA SER A 149 -21.52 2.37 11.92
C SER A 149 -21.79 2.85 10.50
N SER A 150 -21.30 2.13 9.47
CA SER A 150 -21.61 2.43 8.05
C SER A 150 -23.03 2.04 7.63
N ALA A 151 -23.73 1.22 8.42
CA ALA A 151 -25.12 0.86 8.18
C ALA A 151 -26.05 1.94 8.76
N ASN A 152 -26.11 3.10 8.11
CA ASN A 152 -27.07 4.14 8.46
C ASN A 152 -28.44 3.75 7.87
N PRO A 153 -29.47 3.43 8.67
CA PRO A 153 -30.75 2.89 8.18
C PRO A 153 -31.59 3.89 7.37
N SER A 154 -31.17 5.16 7.29
CA SER A 154 -31.91 6.21 6.59
C SER A 154 -31.74 6.21 5.06
N SER A 155 -30.84 5.42 4.48
CA SER A 155 -30.63 5.38 3.02
C SER A 155 -31.57 4.40 2.28
N ASP A 156 -32.31 3.54 2.98
CA ASP A 156 -33.18 2.54 2.34
C ASP A 156 -34.60 3.06 1.99
N VAL A 157 -34.98 4.26 2.44
CA VAL A 157 -36.33 4.80 2.21
C VAL A 157 -36.49 5.48 0.84
N VAL A 158 -35.41 5.85 0.14
CA VAL A 158 -35.50 6.64 -1.11
C VAL A 158 -35.54 5.79 -2.39
N ARG A 159 -35.47 4.45 -2.30
CA ARG A 159 -35.48 3.57 -3.49
C ARG A 159 -36.84 2.98 -3.89
N ARG A 160 -37.94 3.43 -3.27
CA ARG A 160 -39.31 3.09 -3.71
C ARG A 160 -40.22 4.31 -3.67
N ALA A 161 -40.17 5.12 -4.72
CA ALA A 161 -41.26 5.97 -5.20
C ALA A 161 -41.04 6.23 -6.69
#